data_AF-A0A316VCB4-F1
#
_entry.id   AF-A0A316VCB4-F1
#
_cell.length_a   1.000
_cell.length_b   1.000
_cell.length_c   1.000
_cell.angle_alpha   90.00
_cell.angle_beta   90.00
_cell.angle_gamma   90.00
#
_symmetry.space_group_name_H-M   'P 1'
#
loop_
_entity.id
_entity.type
_entity.pdbx_description
1 polymer ?
#
loop_
_entity_poly.entity_id
_entity_poly.type
_entity_poly.pdbx_seq_one_letter_code
_entity_poly.pdbx_strand_id
1 'polypeptide(L)' 'MSSIGNPFRSTFKYLQRQAHENPTIFFAIIIGAVGPVAVVTVPPIRRSFGWVPTERIPSTFPLPDRPREQVTGYDD' A
#
# COMPACT_ATOMS: atom_id res chain seq x y z
N MET A 1 -26.64 -18.16 -26.60
CA MET A 1 -25.43 -17.50 -27.12
C MET A 1 -25.68 -16.00 -27.21
N SER A 2 -24.66 -15.20 -26.93
CA SER A 2 -24.58 -13.72 -26.93
C SER A 2 -24.89 -13.00 -25.60
N SER A 3 -23.86 -12.86 -24.76
CA SER A 3 -23.75 -11.83 -23.72
C SER A 3 -22.90 -10.62 -24.17
N ILE A 4 -22.63 -10.49 -25.48
CA ILE A 4 -21.69 -9.52 -26.04
C ILE A 4 -22.25 -8.08 -26.03
N GLY A 5 -23.56 -7.90 -25.89
CA GLY A 5 -24.22 -6.58 -25.96
C GLY A 5 -24.22 -5.74 -24.67
N ASN A 6 -23.95 -6.35 -23.50
CA ASN A 6 -23.86 -5.61 -22.23
C ASN A 6 -23.16 -6.47 -21.16
N PRO A 7 -21.82 -6.40 -21.05
CA PRO A 7 -21.04 -7.28 -20.18
C PRO A 7 -21.37 -7.10 -18.69
N PHE A 8 -22.09 -6.05 -18.30
CA PHE A 8 -22.44 -5.74 -16.90
C PHE A 8 -23.85 -6.16 -16.50
N ARG A 9 -24.74 -6.45 -17.46
CA ARG A 9 -26.16 -6.74 -17.17
C ARG A 9 -26.38 -8.02 -16.37
N SER A 10 -25.52 -9.02 -16.57
CA SER A 10 -25.56 -10.30 -15.85
C SER A 10 -24.57 -10.36 -14.68
N THR A 11 -23.63 -9.43 -14.58
CA THR A 11 -22.54 -9.48 -13.60
C THR A 11 -23.05 -9.37 -12.18
N PHE A 12 -23.99 -8.47 -11.90
CA PHE A 12 -24.54 -8.33 -10.54
C PHE A 12 -25.21 -9.63 -10.05
N LYS A 13 -26.06 -10.25 -10.88
CA LYS A 13 -26.70 -11.53 -10.55
C LYS A 13 -25.68 -12.66 -10.40
N TYR A 14 -24.62 -12.65 -11.22
CA TYR A 14 -23.53 -13.63 -11.11
C TYR A 14 -22.74 -13.46 -9.80
N LEU A 15 -22.35 -12.23 -9.43
CA LEU A 15 -21.65 -11.95 -8.18
C LEU A 15 -22.51 -12.32 -6.98
N GLN A 16 -23.80 -11.97 -6.99
CA GLN A 16 -24.75 -12.37 -5.96
C GLN A 16 -24.83 -13.90 -5.83
N ARG A 17 -24.92 -14.62 -6.96
CA ARG A 17 -24.92 -16.09 -6.95
C ARG A 17 -23.62 -16.66 -6.36
N GLN A 18 -22.46 -16.14 -6.75
CA GLN A 18 -21.18 -16.59 -6.21
C GLN A 18 -21.05 -16.33 -4.71
N ALA A 19 -21.58 -15.22 -4.22
CA ALA A 19 -21.59 -14.91 -2.79
C ALA A 19 -22.41 -15.93 -1.97
N HIS A 20 -23.46 -16.53 -2.55
CA HIS A 20 -24.30 -17.54 -1.88
C HIS A 20 -23.83 -18.98 -2.12
N GLU A 21 -23.44 -19.34 -3.34
CA GLU A 21 -23.06 -20.71 -3.70
C GLU A 21 -21.62 -21.04 -3.26
N ASN A 22 -20.69 -20.08 -3.38
CA ASN A 22 -19.26 -20.26 -3.09
C ASN A 22 -18.71 -19.11 -2.23
N PRO A 23 -19.25 -18.90 -1.01
CA PRO A 23 -18.91 -17.74 -0.19
C PRO A 23 -17.41 -17.62 0.08
N THR A 24 -16.74 -18.73 0.38
CA THR A 24 -15.31 -18.74 0.73
C THR A 24 -14.44 -18.18 -0.39
N ILE A 25 -14.67 -18.61 -1.64
CA ILE A 25 -13.88 -18.15 -2.79
C ILE A 25 -14.20 -16.69 -3.10
N PHE A 26 -15.49 -16.34 -3.09
CA PHE A 26 -15.94 -14.99 -3.40
C PHE A 26 -15.35 -13.95 -2.45
N PHE A 27 -15.48 -14.16 -1.14
CA PHE A 27 -14.96 -13.23 -0.14
C PHE A 27 -13.44 -13.26 -0.03
N ALA A 28 -12.78 -14.41 -0.26
CA ALA A 28 -11.32 -14.46 -0.31
C ALA A 28 -10.75 -13.55 -1.40
N ILE A 29 -11.36 -13.55 -2.60
CA ILE A 29 -10.95 -12.66 -3.70
C ILE A 29 -11.19 -11.20 -3.34
N ILE A 30 -12.34 -10.86 -2.76
CA ILE A 30 -12.64 -9.48 -2.37
C ILE A 30 -11.65 -8.98 -1.32
N ILE A 31 -11.45 -9.74 -0.22
CA ILE A 31 -10.53 -9.35 0.85
C ILE A 31 -9.09 -9.26 0.30
N GLY A 32 -8.69 -10.22 -0.54
CA GLY A 32 -7.40 -10.20 -1.22
C GLY A 32 -7.20 -8.99 -2.12
N ALA A 33 -8.25 -8.55 -2.83
CA ALA A 33 -8.21 -7.37 -3.70
C ALA A 33 -8.26 -6.04 -2.90
N VAL A 34 -8.94 -6.00 -1.76
CA VAL A 34 -9.01 -4.81 -0.90
C VAL A 34 -7.62 -4.38 -0.43
N GLY A 35 -6.71 -5.31 -0.14
CA GLY A 35 -5.34 -5.00 0.30
C GLY A 35 -4.57 -4.13 -0.71
N PRO A 36 -4.31 -4.60 -1.94
CA PRO A 36 -3.63 -3.81 -2.98
C PRO A 36 -4.34 -2.49 -3.30
N VAL A 37 -5.68 -2.50 -3.35
CA VAL A 37 -6.46 -1.26 -3.57
C VAL A 37 -6.21 -0.26 -2.44
N ALA A 38 -6.19 -0.71 -1.18
CA ALA A 38 -5.91 0.14 -0.04
C ALA A 38 -4.48 0.69 -0.06
N VAL A 39 -3.48 -0.09 -0.48
CA VAL A 39 -2.09 0.38 -0.63
C VAL A 39 -1.97 1.55 -1.60
N VAL A 40 -2.76 1.57 -2.67
CA VAL A 40 -2.74 2.66 -3.65
C VAL A 40 -3.59 3.85 -3.20
N THR A 41 -4.76 3.60 -2.60
CA THR A 41 -5.77 4.63 -2.31
C THR A 41 -5.59 5.30 -0.94
N VAL A 42 -5.16 4.57 0.09
CA VAL A 42 -5.08 5.09 1.47
C VAL A 42 -3.94 6.10 1.65
N PRO A 43 -2.70 5.89 1.13
CA PRO A 43 -1.62 6.85 1.34
C PRO A 43 -1.89 8.29 0.87
N PRO A 44 -2.45 8.56 -0.33
CA PRO A 44 -2.75 9.93 -0.74
C PRO A 44 -3.82 10.58 0.14
N ILE A 45 -4.87 9.83 0.54
CA ILE A 45 -5.92 10.32 1.46
C ILE A 45 -5.32 10.64 2.83
N ARG A 46 -4.43 9.78 3.32
CA ARG A 46 -3.78 10.00 4.62
C ARG A 46 -2.89 11.26 4.58
N ARG A 47 -2.16 11.47 3.48
CA ARG A 47 -1.34 12.68 3.28
C ARG A 47 -2.18 13.95 3.19
N SER A 48 -3.38 13.90 2.58
CA SER A 48 -4.27 15.08 2.54
C SER A 48 -4.79 15.49 3.92
N PHE A 49 -4.82 14.57 4.90
CA PHE A 49 -5.12 14.88 6.30
C PHE A 49 -3.91 15.34 7.12
N GLY A 50 -2.79 15.69 6.47
CA GLY A 50 -1.60 16.21 7.14
C GLY A 50 -0.68 15.14 7.72
N TRP A 51 -0.90 13.86 7.41
CA TRP A 51 0.04 12.83 7.81
C TRP A 51 1.32 12.89 6.96
N VAL A 52 2.47 12.87 7.66
CA VAL A 52 3.81 12.81 7.06
C VAL A 52 4.49 11.50 7.46
N PRO A 53 5.18 10.81 6.53
CA PRO A 53 5.99 9.65 6.86
C PRO A 53 7.09 9.99 7.86
N THR A 54 7.34 9.10 8.81
CA THR A 54 8.47 9.22 9.73
C THR A 54 9.78 9.18 8.95
N GLU A 55 10.74 9.99 9.38
CA GLU A 55 12.10 9.95 8.86
C GLU A 55 12.75 8.58 9.06
N ARG A 56 13.68 8.23 8.17
CA ARG A 56 14.36 6.95 8.23
C ARG A 56 15.34 6.93 9.40
N ILE A 57 15.21 5.93 10.27
CA ILE A 57 16.16 5.70 11.36
C ILE A 57 17.55 5.40 10.77
N PRO A 58 18.64 5.98 11.31
CA PRO A 58 19.99 5.68 10.86
C PRO A 58 20.30 4.19 11.06
N SER A 59 20.69 3.52 9.98
CA SER A 59 21.12 2.11 10.02
C SER A 59 22.60 1.94 10.36
N THR A 60 23.36 3.03 10.33
CA THR A 60 24.82 3.04 10.51
C THR A 60 25.22 4.30 11.28
N PHE A 61 26.48 4.33 11.75
CA PHE A 61 27.03 5.54 12.36
C PHE A 61 26.90 6.72 11.38
N PRO A 62 26.31 7.86 11.81
CA PRO A 62 26.12 9.02 10.94
C PRO A 62 27.46 9.72 10.74
N LEU A 63 28.20 9.31 9.70
CA LEU A 63 29.44 9.98 9.34
C LEU A 63 29.11 11.32 8.66
N PRO A 64 29.63 12.45 9.14
CA PRO A 64 29.42 13.73 8.48
C PRO A 64 30.13 13.74 7.12
N ASP A 65 29.43 14.21 6.08
CA ASP A 65 30.00 14.40 4.74
C ASP A 65 30.79 15.71 4.70
N ARG A 66 31.94 15.72 5.38
CA ARG A 66 32.85 16.88 5.43
C ARG A 66 34.31 16.44 5.42
N PRO A 67 35.24 17.28 4.92
CA PRO A 67 36.67 17.05 5.06
C PRO A 67 37.09 16.97 6.54
N ARG A 68 38.22 16.30 6.79
CA ARG A 68 38.80 16.25 8.14
C ARG A 68 39.26 17.64 8.55
N GLU A 69 38.89 18.03 9.76
CA GLU A 69 39.40 19.23 10.41
C GLU A 69 40.46 18.83 11.44
N GLN A 70 41.51 19.65 11.53
CA GLN A 70 42.50 19.51 12.60
C GLN A 70 41.83 19.92 13.91
N VAL A 71 41.87 19.02 14.89
CA VAL A 71 41.37 19.26 16.25
C VAL A 71 42.56 19.24 17.20
N THR A 72 42.51 20.05 18.26
CA THR A 72 43.54 20.12 19.30
C THR A 72 42.98 19.63 20.63
N GLY A 73 43.80 19.00 21.46
CA GLY A 73 43.40 18.50 22.79
C GLY A 73 43.33 16.97 22.87
N TYR A 74 43.72 16.43 24.02
CA TYR A 74 44.06 15.01 24.25
C TYR A 74 45.34 14.54 23.52
N ASP A 75 46.23 15.47 23.19
CA ASP A 75 47.63 15.16 22.86
C ASP A 75 48.35 14.61 24.11
N ASP A 76 49.37 13.75 23.93
CA ASP A 76 50.11 13.09 25.04
C ASP A 76 50.67 14.06 26.10
#